data_AF-A0YNU3-F1
#
_entry.id   AF-A0YNU3-F1
#
_cell.length_a   1.000
_cell.length_b   1.000
_cell.length_c   1.000
_cell.angle_alpha   90.00
_cell.angle_beta   90.00
_cell.angle_gamma   90.00
#
_symmetry.space_group_name_H-M   'P 1'
#
loop_
_entity.id
_entity.type
_entity.pdbx_description
1 polymer ?
#
loop_
_entity_poly.entity_id
_entity_poly.type
_entity_poly.pdbx_seq_one_letter_code
_entity_poly.pdbx_strand_id
1 'polypeptide(L)'
;MKLLETQIEEAKNDSIFYKFIWILYLVPILSTFWLIKRYGVDVPVWVDQWSLVDLFEAISSIDLSSVLAELWELNNNHRMIFPKIIFAVTAFFSNWNIFYELYWSFSLALITFLLIYKLSEITNRTQSIFLFHATNIITCFLMFSWVQYSNWLWGFQIALYLINFCVILAIFIFASFSKFNSRTKLKLAGFFCIIASFSSAQGLMSWLALIPSISTLEGSPIQKTKRLFLWLTSFVFCSFIYSIQYNSIPVTEYYDIVIYNSIWDKFRVYIHFFFNVVAAPLTG
;
A
#
# COMPACT_ATOMS: atom_id res chain seq x y z
N MET A 1 -30.76 -1.99 -3.86
CA MET A 1 -31.14 -0.67 -4.39
C MET A 1 -32.58 -0.32 -3.99
N LYS A 2 -33.61 -0.99 -4.51
CA LYS A 2 -35.02 -0.69 -4.16
C LYS A 2 -35.37 -0.71 -2.66
N LEU A 3 -34.75 -1.58 -1.86
CA LEU A 3 -34.99 -1.68 -0.41
C LEU A 3 -34.22 -0.62 0.41
N LEU A 4 -33.06 -0.19 -0.10
CA LEU A 4 -32.30 0.93 0.47
C LEU A 4 -33.04 2.25 0.20
N GLU A 5 -33.62 2.40 -1.00
CA GLU A 5 -34.41 3.56 -1.40
C GLU A 5 -35.71 3.68 -0.58
N THR A 6 -36.40 2.56 -0.32
CA THR A 6 -37.63 2.56 0.52
C THR A 6 -37.34 2.80 2.00
N GLN A 7 -36.25 2.26 2.55
CA GLN A 7 -35.86 2.54 3.94
C GLN A 7 -35.27 3.94 4.13
N ILE A 8 -34.63 4.52 3.11
CA ILE A 8 -34.19 5.92 3.12
C ILE A 8 -35.39 6.89 3.06
N GLU A 9 -36.48 6.51 2.38
CA GLU A 9 -37.73 7.28 2.38
C GLU A 9 -38.46 7.24 3.74
N GLU A 10 -38.45 6.09 4.44
CA GLU A 10 -39.01 5.98 5.81
C GLU A 10 -38.10 6.60 6.88
N ALA A 11 -36.78 6.58 6.71
CA ALA A 11 -35.78 7.12 7.64
C ALA A 11 -35.55 8.64 7.50
N LYS A 12 -36.31 9.33 6.64
CA LYS A 12 -36.29 10.81 6.53
C LYS A 12 -36.58 11.53 7.86
N ASN A 13 -37.11 10.83 8.87
CA ASN A 13 -37.38 11.39 10.20
C ASN A 13 -36.23 11.24 11.22
N ASP A 14 -35.15 10.49 10.92
CA ASP A 14 -34.04 10.25 11.89
C ASP A 14 -32.74 10.96 11.47
N SER A 15 -32.85 12.26 11.18
CA SER A 15 -31.69 13.14 10.91
C SER A 15 -30.59 13.01 11.97
N ILE A 16 -30.97 12.79 13.23
CA ILE A 16 -30.05 12.71 14.37
C ILE A 16 -29.17 11.46 14.30
N PHE A 17 -29.74 10.31 13.93
CA PHE A 17 -29.01 9.04 13.83
C PHE A 17 -27.90 9.10 12.78
N TYR A 18 -28.22 9.58 11.58
CA TYR A 18 -27.21 9.71 10.52
C TYR A 18 -26.16 10.77 10.86
N LYS A 19 -26.55 11.90 11.46
CA LYS A 19 -25.59 12.90 11.98
C LYS A 19 -24.62 12.27 12.98
N PHE A 20 -25.13 11.46 13.91
CA PHE A 20 -24.31 10.75 14.87
C PHE A 20 -23.33 9.77 14.19
N ILE A 21 -23.80 8.99 13.21
CA ILE A 21 -22.92 8.09 12.43
C ILE A 21 -21.80 8.87 11.71
N TRP A 22 -22.14 9.98 11.05
CA TRP A 22 -21.13 10.80 10.37
C TRP A 22 -20.08 11.34 11.34
N ILE A 23 -20.50 11.78 12.52
CA ILE A 23 -19.57 12.21 13.58
C ILE A 23 -18.63 11.06 13.95
N LEU A 24 -19.14 9.84 14.12
CA LEU A 24 -18.31 8.68 14.46
C LEU A 24 -17.24 8.35 13.40
N TYR A 25 -17.52 8.54 12.11
CA TYR A 25 -16.49 8.42 11.06
C TYR A 25 -15.48 9.55 11.08
N LEU A 26 -15.92 10.77 11.36
CA LEU A 26 -15.05 11.95 11.36
C LEU A 26 -14.09 11.96 12.55
N VAL A 27 -14.49 11.43 13.71
CA VAL A 27 -13.66 11.41 14.93
C VAL A 27 -12.25 10.84 14.69
N PRO A 28 -12.05 9.60 14.21
CA PRO A 28 -10.70 9.05 14.04
C PRO A 28 -9.92 9.72 12.90
N ILE A 29 -10.61 10.20 11.85
CA ILE A 29 -9.99 10.90 10.72
C ILE A 29 -9.44 12.26 11.16
N LEU A 30 -10.29 13.08 11.79
CA LEU A 30 -9.92 14.41 12.26
C LEU A 30 -8.93 14.35 13.42
N SER A 31 -9.03 13.34 14.30
CA SER A 31 -8.07 13.13 15.37
C SER A 31 -6.68 12.82 14.80
N THR A 32 -6.58 11.94 13.80
CA THR A 32 -5.30 11.65 13.13
C THR A 32 -4.73 12.86 12.40
N PHE A 33 -5.57 13.64 11.72
CA PHE A 33 -5.13 14.89 11.11
C PHE A 33 -4.61 15.89 12.16
N TRP A 34 -5.30 16.00 13.30
CA TRP A 34 -4.86 16.80 14.43
C TRP A 34 -3.53 16.28 15.02
N LEU A 35 -3.36 14.97 15.15
CA LEU A 35 -2.11 14.34 15.60
C LEU A 35 -0.94 14.78 14.72
N ILE A 36 -1.09 14.69 13.39
CA ILE A 36 -0.08 15.14 12.42
C ILE A 36 0.21 16.63 12.60
N LYS A 37 -0.82 17.48 12.68
CA LYS A 37 -0.63 18.93 12.86
C LYS A 37 0.03 19.31 14.18
N ARG A 38 -0.22 18.54 15.25
CA ARG A 38 0.25 18.86 16.59
C ARG A 38 1.65 18.30 16.88
N TYR A 39 1.95 17.11 16.37
CA TYR A 39 3.16 16.36 16.70
C TYR A 39 4.08 16.10 15.50
N GLY A 40 3.65 16.44 14.29
CA GLY A 40 4.51 16.42 13.11
C GLY A 40 5.65 17.42 13.24
N VAL A 41 6.83 17.03 12.78
CA VAL A 41 8.04 17.85 12.81
C VAL A 41 8.54 18.02 11.38
N ASP A 42 8.87 19.27 11.03
CA ASP A 42 9.39 19.62 9.70
C ASP A 42 10.91 19.45 9.64
N VAL A 43 11.36 18.22 9.91
CA VAL A 43 12.77 17.85 9.87
C VAL A 43 12.85 16.41 9.35
N PRO A 44 13.72 16.10 8.36
CA PRO A 44 13.97 14.73 7.95
C PRO A 44 14.45 13.88 9.13
N VAL A 45 13.75 12.78 9.40
CA VAL A 45 14.04 11.88 10.52
C VAL A 45 14.58 10.56 9.96
N TRP A 46 15.65 10.07 10.59
CA TRP A 46 16.35 8.81 10.27
C TRP A 46 17.16 8.81 8.97
N VAL A 47 18.10 7.88 8.89
CA VAL A 47 19.03 7.71 7.75
C VAL A 47 18.27 7.50 6.44
N ASP A 48 17.14 6.79 6.50
CA ASP A 48 16.30 6.50 5.33
C ASP A 48 15.80 7.77 4.63
N GLN A 49 15.39 8.80 5.38
CA GLN A 49 14.89 10.03 4.78
C GLN A 49 16.02 10.94 4.28
N TRP A 50 17.18 10.93 4.96
CA TRP A 50 18.37 11.67 4.52
C TRP A 50 18.97 11.12 3.23
N SER A 51 18.84 9.82 2.96
CA SER A 51 19.30 9.22 1.70
C SER A 51 18.55 9.72 0.44
N LEU A 52 17.50 10.53 0.60
CA LEU A 52 16.83 11.19 -0.53
C LEU A 52 17.60 12.41 -1.06
N VAL A 53 18.59 12.91 -0.31
CA VAL A 53 19.38 14.09 -0.73
C VAL A 53 20.12 13.83 -2.04
N ASP A 54 20.67 12.64 -2.24
CA ASP A 54 21.40 12.28 -3.47
C ASP A 54 20.48 12.35 -4.70
N LEU A 55 19.25 11.84 -4.57
CA LEU A 55 18.21 11.98 -5.58
C LEU A 55 17.87 13.46 -5.85
N PHE A 56 17.77 14.28 -4.81
CA PHE A 56 17.46 15.71 -4.98
C PHE A 56 18.61 16.47 -5.63
N GLU A 57 19.85 16.13 -5.29
CA GLU A 57 21.04 16.69 -5.95
C GLU A 57 21.06 16.32 -7.43
N ALA A 58 20.83 15.04 -7.77
CA ALA A 58 20.73 14.58 -9.16
C ALA A 58 19.62 15.29 -9.96
N ILE A 59 18.46 15.53 -9.34
CA ILE A 59 17.38 16.30 -9.98
C ILE A 59 17.79 17.76 -10.17
N SER A 60 18.41 18.37 -9.15
CA SER A 60 18.84 19.78 -9.18
C SER A 60 19.94 20.05 -10.21
N SER A 61 20.80 19.06 -10.47
CA SER A 61 21.86 19.12 -11.48
C SER A 61 21.36 18.85 -12.90
N ILE A 62 20.08 18.50 -13.07
CA ILE A 62 19.43 18.18 -14.36
C ILE A 62 20.13 17.01 -15.07
N ASP A 63 20.74 16.09 -14.30
CA ASP A 63 21.35 14.88 -14.86
C ASP A 63 20.36 13.71 -14.84
N LEU A 64 19.72 13.48 -15.99
CA LEU A 64 18.76 12.39 -16.14
C LEU A 64 19.36 11.00 -15.86
N SER A 65 20.64 10.79 -16.16
CA SER A 65 21.28 9.48 -15.95
C SER A 65 21.44 9.20 -14.46
N SER A 66 21.90 10.21 -13.71
CA SER A 66 22.00 10.13 -12.25
C SER A 66 20.62 10.00 -11.61
N VAL A 67 19.60 10.75 -12.05
CA VAL A 67 18.23 10.61 -11.52
C VAL A 67 17.69 9.19 -11.70
N LEU A 68 17.90 8.57 -12.87
CA LEU A 68 17.45 7.21 -13.12
C LEU A 68 18.21 6.19 -12.26
N ALA A 69 19.51 6.40 -12.04
CA ALA A 69 20.31 5.57 -11.14
C ALA A 69 19.80 5.68 -9.70
N GLU A 70 19.61 6.91 -9.20
CA GLU A 70 19.10 7.19 -7.86
C GLU A 70 17.68 6.64 -7.65
N LEU A 71 16.81 6.71 -8.65
CA LEU A 71 15.47 6.08 -8.56
C LEU A 71 15.55 4.56 -8.47
N TRP A 72 16.53 3.96 -9.16
CA TRP A 72 16.71 2.51 -9.19
C TRP A 72 17.41 1.97 -7.94
N GLU A 73 18.25 2.78 -7.29
CA GLU A 73 19.05 2.38 -6.14
C GLU A 73 18.21 1.92 -4.94
N LEU A 74 18.76 0.98 -4.16
CA LEU A 74 18.10 0.42 -2.99
C LEU A 74 18.11 1.39 -1.82
N ASN A 75 16.97 1.55 -1.15
CA ASN A 75 16.87 2.17 0.17
C ASN A 75 16.53 1.11 1.18
N ASN A 76 17.48 0.82 2.07
CA ASN A 76 17.28 -0.12 3.18
C ASN A 76 16.69 -1.47 2.70
N ASN A 77 17.27 -2.03 1.64
CA ASN A 77 16.87 -3.28 0.96
C ASN A 77 15.59 -3.20 0.08
N HIS A 78 15.03 -2.01 -0.11
CA HIS A 78 13.81 -1.81 -0.89
C HIS A 78 14.04 -1.02 -2.17
N ARG A 79 13.44 -1.46 -3.28
CA ARG A 79 13.31 -0.59 -4.47
C ARG A 79 12.08 0.28 -4.29
N MET A 80 12.31 1.57 -4.14
CA MET A 80 11.30 2.56 -3.77
C MET A 80 11.08 3.59 -4.88
N ILE A 81 11.06 3.16 -6.15
CA ILE A 81 10.93 4.04 -7.32
C ILE A 81 9.73 4.99 -7.17
N PHE A 82 8.54 4.47 -6.89
CA PHE A 82 7.32 5.29 -6.84
C PHE A 82 7.27 6.22 -5.61
N PRO A 83 7.63 5.78 -4.40
CA PRO A 83 7.80 6.66 -3.25
C PRO A 83 8.84 7.75 -3.50
N LYS A 84 10.00 7.44 -4.07
CA LYS A 84 11.05 8.42 -4.42
C LYS A 84 10.54 9.50 -5.35
N ILE A 85 9.75 9.14 -6.37
CA ILE A 85 9.10 10.12 -7.25
C ILE A 85 8.17 11.04 -6.45
N ILE A 86 7.37 10.49 -5.54
CA ILE A 86 6.47 11.28 -4.69
C ILE A 86 7.28 12.22 -3.79
N PHE A 87 8.32 11.71 -3.11
CA PHE A 87 9.21 12.51 -2.26
C PHE A 87 9.84 13.67 -3.03
N ALA A 88 10.37 13.40 -4.22
CA ALA A 88 10.92 14.44 -5.08
C ALA A 88 9.87 15.49 -5.44
N VAL A 89 8.68 15.09 -5.89
CA VAL A 89 7.60 16.04 -6.24
C VAL A 89 7.21 16.87 -5.03
N THR A 90 7.03 16.27 -3.85
CA THR A 90 6.68 17.02 -2.63
C THR A 90 7.81 17.92 -2.18
N ALA A 91 9.07 17.47 -2.27
CA ALA A 91 10.22 18.23 -1.81
C ALA A 91 10.46 19.48 -2.66
N PHE A 92 10.52 19.34 -3.99
CA PHE A 92 10.71 20.48 -4.89
C PHE A 92 9.52 21.44 -4.89
N PHE A 93 8.30 20.96 -4.63
CA PHE A 93 7.13 21.83 -4.52
C PHE A 93 7.06 22.64 -3.21
N SER A 94 7.62 22.11 -2.11
CA SER A 94 7.42 22.66 -0.76
C SER A 94 8.70 23.14 -0.07
N ASN A 95 9.84 23.16 -0.77
CA ASN A 95 11.18 23.33 -0.19
C ASN A 95 11.48 22.26 0.89
N TRP A 96 11.14 21.02 0.56
CA TRP A 96 11.29 19.83 1.41
C TRP A 96 10.61 19.95 2.77
N ASN A 97 9.39 20.47 2.77
CA ASN A 97 8.57 20.51 3.96
C ASN A 97 7.93 19.13 4.23
N ILE A 98 8.31 18.49 5.34
CA ILE A 98 7.91 17.12 5.67
C ILE A 98 6.40 16.99 5.90
N PHE A 99 5.68 18.07 6.25
CA PHE A 99 4.24 18.00 6.39
C PHE A 99 3.53 17.59 5.09
N TYR A 100 4.10 17.91 3.92
CA TYR A 100 3.52 17.47 2.65
C TYR A 100 3.60 15.96 2.47
N GLU A 101 4.67 15.33 2.94
CA GLU A 101 4.81 13.87 2.97
C GLU A 101 3.79 13.24 3.93
N LEU A 102 3.62 13.82 5.12
CA LEU A 102 2.64 13.36 6.10
C LEU A 102 1.20 13.50 5.57
N TYR A 103 0.87 14.61 4.91
CA TYR A 103 -0.45 14.80 4.29
C TYR A 103 -0.68 13.86 3.11
N TRP A 104 0.38 13.50 2.37
CA TRP A 104 0.27 12.51 1.31
C TRP A 104 -0.07 11.12 1.86
N SER A 105 0.65 10.68 2.90
CA SER A 105 0.35 9.44 3.63
C SER A 105 -1.08 9.43 4.19
N PHE A 106 -1.50 10.53 4.83
CA PHE A 106 -2.88 10.69 5.32
C PHE A 106 -3.92 10.61 4.20
N SER A 107 -3.66 11.27 3.06
CA SER A 107 -4.56 11.26 1.91
C SER A 107 -4.70 9.86 1.30
N LEU A 108 -3.59 9.13 1.16
CA LEU A 108 -3.59 7.73 0.72
C LEU A 108 -4.40 6.85 1.67
N ALA A 109 -4.23 7.00 2.98
CA ALA A 109 -5.01 6.27 3.97
C ALA A 109 -6.51 6.59 3.90
N LEU A 110 -6.87 7.87 3.73
CA LEU A 110 -8.25 8.31 3.57
C LEU A 110 -8.90 7.74 2.33
N ILE A 111 -8.24 7.85 1.17
CA ILE A 111 -8.77 7.28 -0.08
C ILE A 111 -8.89 5.76 0.04
N THR A 112 -7.90 5.09 0.65
CA THR A 112 -7.95 3.65 0.90
C THR A 112 -9.17 3.27 1.76
N PHE A 113 -9.44 4.01 2.84
CA PHE A 113 -10.62 3.80 3.66
C PHE A 113 -11.92 4.00 2.87
N LEU A 114 -12.01 5.05 2.05
CA LEU A 114 -13.18 5.29 1.20
C LEU A 114 -13.40 4.14 0.21
N LEU A 115 -12.33 3.59 -0.38
CA LEU A 115 -12.40 2.43 -1.26
C LEU A 115 -12.87 1.18 -0.51
N ILE A 116 -12.38 0.94 0.72
CA ILE A 116 -12.85 -0.17 1.57
C ILE A 116 -14.34 -0.01 1.91
N TYR A 117 -14.77 1.21 2.24
CA TYR A 117 -16.18 1.50 2.49
C TYR A 117 -17.03 1.21 1.24
N LYS A 118 -16.59 1.62 0.04
CA LYS A 118 -17.27 1.29 -1.23
C LYS A 118 -17.26 -0.20 -1.53
N LEU A 119 -16.18 -0.91 -1.25
CA LEU A 119 -16.12 -2.37 -1.34
C LEU A 119 -17.13 -3.03 -0.38
N SER A 120 -17.25 -2.51 0.84
CA SER A 120 -18.26 -2.95 1.80
C SER A 120 -19.67 -2.77 1.23
N GLU A 121 -20.00 -1.62 0.63
CA GLU A 121 -21.30 -1.40 -0.02
C GLU A 121 -21.58 -2.42 -1.14
N ILE A 122 -20.59 -2.71 -1.99
CA ILE A 122 -20.73 -3.63 -3.13
C ILE A 122 -20.90 -5.08 -2.65
N THR A 123 -20.18 -5.47 -1.60
CA THR A 123 -20.12 -6.86 -1.11
C THR A 123 -21.09 -7.13 0.04
N ASN A 124 -21.82 -6.10 0.50
CA ASN A 124 -22.70 -6.21 1.64
C ASN A 124 -23.78 -7.27 1.43
N ARG A 125 -23.84 -8.25 2.35
CA ARG A 125 -24.90 -9.27 2.40
C ARG A 125 -25.83 -9.09 3.61
N THR A 126 -25.52 -8.19 4.54
CA THR A 126 -26.38 -7.94 5.69
C THR A 126 -27.55 -7.04 5.31
N GLN A 127 -28.72 -7.34 5.87
CA GLN A 127 -29.90 -6.48 5.79
C GLN A 127 -29.94 -5.44 6.92
N SER A 128 -29.01 -5.53 7.90
CA SER A 128 -28.96 -4.61 9.04
C SER A 128 -28.07 -3.41 8.76
N ILE A 129 -28.67 -2.22 8.71
CA ILE A 129 -27.96 -0.94 8.56
C ILE A 129 -27.02 -0.67 9.74
N PHE A 130 -27.41 -1.10 10.94
CA PHE A 130 -26.59 -1.00 12.14
C PHE A 130 -25.30 -1.80 12.01
N LEU A 131 -25.38 -3.09 11.65
CA LEU A 131 -24.19 -3.95 11.49
C LEU A 131 -23.28 -3.46 10.37
N PHE A 132 -23.87 -2.94 9.28
CA PHE A 132 -23.11 -2.35 8.17
C PHE A 132 -22.27 -1.15 8.64
N HIS A 133 -22.87 -0.18 9.33
CA HIS A 133 -22.13 0.98 9.82
C HIS A 133 -21.20 0.64 10.98
N ALA A 134 -21.59 -0.24 11.90
CA ALA A 134 -20.73 -0.66 13.01
C ALA A 134 -19.41 -1.26 12.51
N THR A 135 -19.49 -2.16 11.52
CA THR A 135 -18.30 -2.79 10.92
C THR A 135 -17.39 -1.76 10.25
N ASN A 136 -17.95 -0.85 9.46
CA ASN A 136 -17.18 0.17 8.76
C ASN A 136 -16.60 1.23 9.70
N ILE A 137 -17.30 1.59 10.79
CA ILE A 137 -16.77 2.48 11.84
C ILE A 137 -15.59 1.80 12.53
N ILE A 138 -15.70 0.52 12.92
CA ILE A 138 -14.57 -0.22 13.52
C ILE A 138 -13.37 -0.23 12.57
N THR A 139 -13.58 -0.50 11.28
CA THR A 139 -12.52 -0.41 10.27
C THR A 139 -11.90 0.99 10.20
N CYS A 140 -12.71 2.06 10.26
CA CYS A 140 -12.23 3.44 10.28
C CYS A 140 -11.33 3.69 11.50
N PHE A 141 -11.76 3.30 12.69
CA PHE A 141 -10.98 3.43 13.92
C PHE A 141 -9.68 2.64 13.89
N LEU A 142 -9.67 1.43 13.32
CA LEU A 142 -8.47 0.62 13.17
C LEU A 142 -7.48 1.27 12.19
N MET A 143 -7.97 1.70 11.01
CA MET A 143 -7.13 2.31 10.00
C MET A 143 -6.50 3.62 10.45
N PHE A 144 -7.22 4.43 11.25
CA PHE A 144 -6.77 5.72 11.78
C PHE A 144 -6.37 5.65 13.26
N SER A 145 -6.04 4.45 13.75
CA SER A 145 -5.59 4.27 15.13
C SER A 145 -4.27 5.00 15.37
N TRP A 146 -4.14 5.62 16.55
CA TRP A 146 -2.88 6.24 16.98
C TRP A 146 -1.87 5.24 17.54
N VAL A 147 -2.22 3.95 17.67
CA VAL A 147 -1.25 2.91 18.05
C VAL A 147 -0.06 2.86 17.06
N GLN A 148 -0.32 3.23 15.80
CA GLN A 148 0.68 3.37 14.74
C GLN A 148 1.17 4.83 14.57
N TYR A 149 1.26 5.61 15.66
CA TYR A 149 1.69 7.02 15.60
C TYR A 149 3.03 7.21 14.89
N SER A 150 3.95 6.24 14.99
CA SER A 150 5.23 6.26 14.28
C SER A 150 5.03 6.33 12.77
N ASN A 151 4.01 5.65 12.24
CA ASN A 151 3.70 5.68 10.81
C ASN A 151 3.06 7.01 10.39
N TRP A 152 2.27 7.61 11.29
CA TRP A 152 1.61 8.89 11.03
C TRP A 152 2.55 10.09 11.08
N LEU A 153 3.62 10.01 11.86
CA LEU A 153 4.54 11.12 12.10
C LEU A 153 5.87 10.99 11.36
N TRP A 154 6.03 9.95 10.54
CA TRP A 154 7.25 9.73 9.76
C TRP A 154 6.97 9.84 8.26
N GLY A 155 7.50 10.90 7.63
CA GLY A 155 7.29 11.21 6.21
C GLY A 155 7.65 10.05 5.28
N PHE A 156 8.69 9.29 5.61
CA PHE A 156 9.16 8.16 4.82
C PHE A 156 8.14 7.01 4.64
N GLN A 157 7.07 7.00 5.44
CA GLN A 157 6.08 5.91 5.46
C GLN A 157 5.10 5.92 4.28
N ILE A 158 5.22 6.88 3.35
CA ILE A 158 4.43 6.94 2.10
C ILE A 158 4.41 5.58 1.39
N ALA A 159 5.53 4.85 1.38
CA ALA A 159 5.64 3.55 0.72
C ALA A 159 4.60 2.53 1.21
N LEU A 160 4.38 2.43 2.53
CA LEU A 160 3.40 1.49 3.09
C LEU A 160 1.97 1.90 2.73
N TYR A 161 1.65 3.20 2.86
CA TYR A 161 0.32 3.71 2.52
C TYR A 161 0.01 3.57 1.02
N LEU A 162 1.02 3.74 0.16
CA LEU A 162 0.90 3.58 -1.28
C LEU A 162 0.63 2.11 -1.66
N ILE A 163 1.33 1.15 -1.05
CA ILE A 163 1.08 -0.29 -1.26
C ILE A 163 -0.37 -0.63 -0.89
N ASN A 164 -0.83 -0.20 0.28
CA ASN A 164 -2.20 -0.45 0.73
C ASN A 164 -3.22 0.14 -0.25
N PHE A 165 -3.02 1.38 -0.66
CA PHE A 165 -3.86 2.03 -1.67
C PHE A 165 -3.91 1.24 -2.98
N CYS A 166 -2.76 0.85 -3.53
CA CYS A 166 -2.68 0.11 -4.79
C CYS A 166 -3.39 -1.25 -4.71
N VAL A 167 -3.22 -2.00 -3.63
CA VAL A 167 -3.87 -3.30 -3.44
C VAL A 167 -5.38 -3.15 -3.35
N ILE A 168 -5.86 -2.24 -2.51
CA ILE A 168 -7.30 -2.02 -2.31
C ILE A 168 -7.94 -1.48 -3.60
N LEU A 169 -7.26 -0.58 -4.32
CA LEU A 169 -7.75 -0.07 -5.61
C LEU A 169 -7.83 -1.18 -6.66
N ALA A 170 -6.86 -2.09 -6.71
CA ALA A 170 -6.91 -3.24 -7.61
C ALA A 170 -8.11 -4.16 -7.30
N ILE A 171 -8.39 -4.43 -6.01
CA ILE A 171 -9.58 -5.19 -5.59
C ILE A 171 -10.86 -4.46 -6.00
N PHE A 172 -10.92 -3.14 -5.76
CA PHE A 172 -12.05 -2.31 -6.14
C PHE A 172 -12.30 -2.32 -7.66
N ILE A 173 -11.24 -2.33 -8.48
CA ILE A 173 -11.35 -2.45 -9.94
C ILE A 173 -12.03 -3.76 -10.35
N PHE A 174 -11.68 -4.87 -9.69
CA PHE A 174 -12.33 -6.16 -9.94
C PHE A 174 -13.80 -6.15 -9.56
N ALA A 175 -14.13 -5.60 -8.39
CA ALA A 175 -15.48 -5.62 -7.80
C ALA A 175 -16.46 -4.62 -8.45
N SER A 176 -16.04 -3.39 -8.74
CA SER A 176 -16.97 -2.29 -9.05
C SER A 176 -17.23 -2.06 -10.55
N PHE A 177 -16.27 -2.35 -11.43
CA PHE A 177 -16.35 -1.92 -12.83
C PHE A 177 -16.93 -3.01 -13.73
N SER A 178 -18.24 -3.24 -13.67
CA SER A 178 -18.93 -4.22 -14.54
C SER A 178 -18.76 -3.94 -16.04
N LYS A 179 -18.56 -2.68 -16.42
CA LYS A 179 -18.32 -2.26 -17.81
C LYS A 179 -16.97 -2.70 -18.36
N PHE A 180 -15.97 -2.94 -17.51
CA PHE A 180 -14.65 -3.34 -17.95
C PHE A 180 -14.60 -4.84 -18.18
N ASN A 181 -14.13 -5.23 -19.36
CA ASN A 181 -13.85 -6.63 -19.64
C ASN A 181 -12.72 -7.16 -18.73
N SER A 182 -12.66 -8.47 -18.57
CA SER A 182 -11.70 -9.13 -17.67
C SER A 182 -10.23 -8.82 -18.00
N ARG A 183 -9.90 -8.53 -19.27
CA ARG A 183 -8.53 -8.18 -19.68
C ARG A 183 -8.15 -6.77 -19.21
N THR A 184 -9.05 -5.81 -19.35
CA THR A 184 -8.82 -4.43 -18.87
C THR A 184 -8.66 -4.41 -17.37
N LYS A 185 -9.50 -5.14 -16.63
CA LYS A 185 -9.37 -5.28 -15.17
C LYS A 185 -8.00 -5.84 -14.76
N LEU A 186 -7.56 -6.92 -15.42
CA LEU A 186 -6.25 -7.51 -15.18
C LEU A 186 -5.09 -6.54 -15.48
N LYS A 187 -5.15 -5.79 -16.58
CA LYS A 187 -4.11 -4.81 -16.93
C LYS A 187 -4.00 -3.70 -15.89
N LEU A 188 -5.15 -3.13 -15.49
CA LEU A 188 -5.18 -2.06 -14.49
C LEU A 188 -4.72 -2.57 -13.12
N ALA A 189 -5.21 -3.73 -12.67
CA ALA A 189 -4.77 -4.34 -11.43
C ALA A 189 -3.26 -4.66 -11.46
N GLY A 190 -2.76 -5.22 -12.56
CA GLY A 190 -1.33 -5.51 -12.74
C GLY A 190 -0.47 -4.24 -12.71
N PHE A 191 -0.95 -3.13 -13.27
CA PHE A 191 -0.29 -1.83 -13.17
C PHE A 191 -0.16 -1.38 -11.70
N PHE A 192 -1.23 -1.48 -10.90
CA PHE A 192 -1.15 -1.16 -9.48
C PHE A 192 -0.28 -2.15 -8.68
N CYS A 193 -0.22 -3.43 -9.07
CA CYS A 193 0.74 -4.38 -8.49
C CYS A 193 2.18 -4.00 -8.79
N ILE A 194 2.49 -3.48 -9.99
CA ILE A 194 3.82 -2.97 -10.32
C ILE A 194 4.14 -1.76 -9.44
N ILE A 195 3.21 -0.80 -9.29
CA ILE A 195 3.40 0.34 -8.40
C ILE A 195 3.71 -0.12 -6.98
N ALA A 196 2.89 -1.03 -6.43
CA ALA A 196 3.14 -1.58 -5.11
C ALA A 196 4.52 -2.27 -5.02
N SER A 197 4.87 -3.10 -6.02
CA SER A 197 6.12 -3.87 -6.03
C SER A 197 7.37 -3.00 -6.00
N PHE A 198 7.36 -1.85 -6.67
CA PHE A 198 8.45 -0.87 -6.65
C PHE A 198 8.18 0.31 -5.69
N SER A 199 7.27 0.10 -4.74
CA SER A 199 7.14 0.98 -3.57
C SER A 199 7.91 0.42 -2.38
N SER A 200 7.85 -0.89 -2.18
CA SER A 200 8.70 -1.64 -1.25
C SER A 200 8.56 -3.13 -1.55
N ALA A 201 9.48 -3.95 -1.03
CA ALA A 201 9.48 -5.39 -1.27
C ALA A 201 8.16 -6.07 -0.84
N GLN A 202 7.50 -5.60 0.21
CA GLN A 202 6.21 -6.16 0.65
C GLN A 202 5.13 -6.01 -0.43
N GLY A 203 5.26 -5.02 -1.31
CA GLY A 203 4.34 -4.81 -2.43
C GLY A 203 4.37 -5.93 -3.48
N LEU A 204 5.43 -6.73 -3.56
CA LEU A 204 5.46 -7.94 -4.38
C LEU A 204 4.38 -8.95 -3.96
N MET A 205 3.98 -8.94 -2.69
CA MET A 205 2.90 -9.82 -2.20
C MET A 205 1.52 -9.42 -2.73
N SER A 206 1.37 -8.21 -3.29
CA SER A 206 0.12 -7.78 -3.93
C SER A 206 -0.33 -8.72 -5.04
N TRP A 207 0.62 -9.28 -5.80
CA TRP A 207 0.34 -10.26 -6.84
C TRP A 207 -0.32 -11.52 -6.27
N LEU A 208 0.15 -12.02 -5.13
CA LEU A 208 -0.43 -13.20 -4.50
C LEU A 208 -1.77 -12.87 -3.82
N ALA A 209 -1.86 -11.73 -3.15
CA ALA A 209 -3.07 -11.27 -2.47
C ALA A 209 -4.28 -11.12 -3.40
N LEU A 210 -4.05 -10.84 -4.69
CA LEU A 210 -5.12 -10.65 -5.69
C LEU A 210 -5.59 -11.95 -6.38
N ILE A 211 -4.95 -13.10 -6.13
CA ILE A 211 -5.35 -14.39 -6.72
C ILE A 211 -6.85 -14.70 -6.49
N PRO A 212 -7.42 -14.51 -5.29
CA PRO A 212 -8.86 -14.71 -5.08
C PRO A 212 -9.71 -13.83 -6.00
N SER A 213 -9.35 -12.56 -6.17
CA SER A 213 -10.09 -11.60 -7.02
C SER A 213 -10.02 -11.95 -8.51
N ILE A 214 -8.98 -12.65 -8.95
CA ILE A 214 -8.85 -13.12 -10.34
C ILE A 214 -9.69 -14.38 -10.57
N SER A 215 -9.82 -15.23 -9.55
CA SER A 215 -10.57 -16.49 -9.65
C SER A 215 -12.09 -16.27 -9.74
N THR A 216 -12.59 -15.15 -9.18
CA THR A 216 -13.99 -14.73 -9.26
C THR A 216 -14.39 -14.19 -10.64
N LEU A 217 -13.44 -13.82 -11.50
CA LEU A 217 -13.75 -13.37 -12.85
C LEU A 217 -14.44 -14.47 -13.67
N GLU A 218 -15.50 -14.10 -14.38
CA GLU A 218 -16.24 -14.99 -15.26
C GLU A 218 -15.37 -15.55 -16.41
N GLY A 219 -15.72 -16.74 -16.89
CA GLY A 219 -15.03 -17.42 -17.99
C GLY A 219 -14.90 -18.92 -17.79
N SER A 220 -14.57 -19.62 -18.87
CA SER A 220 -14.39 -21.08 -18.85
C SER A 220 -13.20 -21.48 -17.96
N PRO A 221 -13.15 -22.74 -17.45
CA PRO A 221 -12.04 -23.21 -16.63
C PRO A 221 -10.66 -22.97 -17.29
N ILE A 222 -10.57 -23.20 -18.59
CA ILE A 222 -9.35 -22.95 -19.39
C ILE A 222 -8.96 -21.46 -19.37
N GLN A 223 -9.94 -20.55 -19.49
CA GLN A 223 -9.67 -19.11 -19.43
C GLN A 223 -9.20 -18.69 -18.04
N LYS A 224 -9.79 -19.24 -16.96
CA LYS A 224 -9.36 -18.99 -15.58
C LYS A 224 -7.92 -19.44 -15.35
N THR A 225 -7.57 -20.66 -15.79
CA THR A 225 -6.20 -21.18 -15.70
C THR A 225 -5.22 -20.32 -16.50
N LYS A 226 -5.56 -19.91 -17.73
CA LYS A 226 -4.71 -19.02 -18.54
C LYS A 226 -4.46 -17.66 -17.86
N ARG A 227 -5.49 -17.08 -17.23
CA ARG A 227 -5.35 -15.82 -16.48
C ARG A 227 -4.45 -15.98 -15.26
N LEU A 228 -4.62 -17.06 -14.50
CA LEU A 228 -3.79 -17.34 -13.34
C LEU A 228 -2.33 -17.58 -13.74
N PHE A 229 -2.10 -18.36 -14.80
CA PHE A 229 -0.76 -18.59 -15.32
C PHE A 229 -0.09 -17.28 -15.74
N LEU A 230 -0.79 -16.46 -16.55
CA LEU A 230 -0.28 -15.14 -16.95
C LEU A 230 0.06 -14.27 -15.74
N TRP A 231 -0.81 -14.26 -14.74
CA TRP A 231 -0.62 -13.46 -13.52
C TRP A 231 0.60 -13.90 -12.71
N LEU A 232 0.79 -15.21 -12.55
CA LEU A 232 1.96 -15.78 -11.87
C LEU A 232 3.24 -15.54 -12.67
N THR A 233 3.19 -15.63 -14.00
CA THR A 233 4.33 -15.26 -14.85
C THR A 233 4.67 -13.78 -14.69
N SER A 234 3.67 -12.89 -14.63
CA SER A 234 3.88 -11.46 -14.35
C SER A 234 4.49 -11.23 -12.97
N PHE A 235 4.06 -11.97 -11.94
CA PHE A 235 4.67 -11.93 -10.61
C PHE A 235 6.16 -12.32 -10.65
N VAL A 236 6.49 -13.45 -11.28
CA VAL A 236 7.87 -13.92 -11.41
C VAL A 236 8.72 -12.92 -12.20
N PHE A 237 8.19 -12.38 -13.30
CA PHE A 237 8.87 -11.38 -14.10
C PHE A 237 9.10 -10.07 -13.33
N CYS A 238 8.10 -9.58 -12.60
CA CYS A 238 8.24 -8.40 -11.75
C CYS A 238 9.26 -8.62 -10.64
N SER A 239 9.27 -9.81 -10.02
CA SER A 239 10.25 -10.20 -9.00
C SER A 239 11.67 -10.29 -9.58
N PHE A 240 11.81 -10.82 -10.80
CA PHE A 240 13.08 -10.86 -11.51
C PHE A 240 13.61 -9.45 -11.77
N ILE A 241 12.78 -8.54 -12.31
CA ILE A 241 13.16 -7.14 -12.51
C ILE A 241 13.56 -6.49 -11.19
N TYR A 242 12.79 -6.71 -10.12
CA TYR A 242 13.10 -6.23 -8.78
C TYR A 242 14.46 -6.75 -8.27
N SER A 243 14.92 -7.92 -8.71
CA SER A 243 16.20 -8.50 -8.28
C SER A 243 17.43 -8.02 -9.06
N ILE A 244 17.26 -7.31 -10.19
CA ILE A 244 18.39 -6.85 -11.02
C ILE A 244 19.27 -5.89 -10.22
N GLN A 245 20.56 -6.18 -10.03
CA GLN A 245 21.49 -5.38 -9.19
C GLN A 245 21.02 -5.27 -7.73
N TYR A 246 20.34 -6.30 -7.23
CA TYR A 246 19.98 -6.35 -5.82
C TYR A 246 21.18 -6.79 -4.99
N ASN A 247 21.93 -5.80 -4.50
CA ASN A 247 23.02 -6.00 -3.55
C ASN A 247 22.58 -5.44 -2.21
N SER A 248 21.84 -6.23 -1.42
CA SER A 248 21.63 -5.89 -0.02
C SER A 248 23.00 -5.81 0.64
N ILE A 249 23.28 -4.74 1.40
CA ILE A 249 24.45 -4.73 2.30
C ILE A 249 24.34 -6.02 3.10
N PRO A 250 25.29 -6.95 2.92
CA PRO A 250 25.10 -8.27 3.45
C PRO A 250 25.06 -8.12 4.97
N VAL A 251 24.04 -8.68 5.61
CA VAL A 251 23.95 -8.82 7.07
C VAL A 251 25.12 -9.66 7.61
N THR A 252 26.08 -10.05 6.76
CA THR A 252 27.31 -10.74 7.11
C THR A 252 28.18 -9.92 8.05
N GLU A 253 28.18 -8.59 8.04
CA GLU A 253 28.92 -7.86 9.10
C GLU A 253 28.36 -8.13 10.52
N TYR A 254 27.10 -8.57 10.64
CA TYR A 254 26.51 -9.01 11.92
C TYR A 254 26.52 -10.55 12.12
N TYR A 255 26.62 -11.33 11.03
CA TYR A 255 26.57 -12.80 11.03
C TYR A 255 27.85 -13.49 10.54
N ASP A 256 28.98 -12.80 10.44
CA ASP A 256 30.31 -13.37 10.15
C ASP A 256 30.77 -14.39 11.22
N ILE A 257 29.97 -14.61 12.26
CA ILE A 257 30.15 -15.64 13.29
C ILE A 257 29.52 -16.99 12.88
N VAL A 258 28.62 -17.04 11.88
CA VAL A 258 27.95 -18.29 11.46
C VAL A 258 28.68 -18.88 10.24
N ILE A 259 29.57 -19.83 10.50
CA ILE A 259 30.20 -20.63 9.45
C ILE A 259 29.13 -21.50 8.77
N TYR A 260 28.73 -21.12 7.56
CA TYR A 260 27.77 -21.87 6.74
C TYR A 260 28.41 -23.12 6.12
N ASN A 261 28.43 -24.22 6.88
CA ASN A 261 29.06 -25.47 6.45
C ASN A 261 28.21 -26.27 5.45
N SER A 262 26.91 -25.95 5.29
CA SER A 262 25.98 -26.72 4.46
C SER A 262 25.15 -25.88 3.50
N ILE A 263 24.79 -26.46 2.35
CA ILE A 263 23.82 -25.87 1.39
C ILE A 263 22.46 -25.63 2.04
N TRP A 264 22.12 -26.42 3.07
CA TRP A 264 20.90 -26.29 3.85
C TRP A 264 20.89 -25.03 4.72
N ASP A 265 22.05 -24.59 5.22
CA ASP A 265 22.14 -23.37 6.03
C ASP A 265 21.95 -22.13 5.14
N LYS A 266 22.55 -22.14 3.94
CA LYS A 266 22.31 -21.10 2.93
C LYS A 266 20.84 -21.04 2.54
N PHE A 267 20.22 -22.17 2.26
CA PHE A 267 18.80 -22.23 1.91
C PHE A 267 17.90 -21.70 3.04
N ARG A 268 18.19 -22.05 4.30
CA ARG A 268 17.50 -21.49 5.47
C ARG A 268 17.67 -19.97 5.57
N VAL A 269 18.87 -19.43 5.37
CA VAL A 269 19.09 -17.98 5.36
C VAL A 269 18.29 -17.29 4.26
N TYR A 270 18.24 -17.84 3.04
CA TYR A 270 17.42 -17.27 1.97
C TYR A 270 15.93 -17.29 2.31
N ILE A 271 15.45 -18.37 2.91
CA ILE A 271 14.08 -18.46 3.40
C ILE A 271 13.87 -17.40 4.50
N HIS A 272 14.70 -17.35 5.54
CA HIS A 272 14.60 -16.37 6.62
C HIS A 272 14.67 -14.94 6.10
N PHE A 273 15.55 -14.65 5.14
CA PHE A 273 15.67 -13.35 4.48
C PHE A 273 14.39 -13.01 3.71
N PHE A 274 13.87 -13.93 2.88
CA PHE A 274 12.61 -13.73 2.18
C PHE A 274 11.49 -13.40 3.16
N PHE A 275 11.35 -14.19 4.22
CA PHE A 275 10.37 -13.99 5.27
C PHE A 275 10.57 -12.67 6.04
N ASN A 276 11.81 -12.26 6.31
CA ASN A 276 12.12 -10.93 6.88
C ASN A 276 11.73 -9.79 5.93
N VAL A 277 12.02 -9.93 4.65
CA VAL A 277 11.71 -8.93 3.60
C VAL A 277 10.20 -8.72 3.44
N VAL A 278 9.40 -9.77 3.61
CA VAL A 278 7.92 -9.66 3.67
C VAL A 278 7.36 -9.44 5.07
N ALA A 279 8.18 -9.00 6.03
CA ALA A 279 7.79 -8.69 7.41
C ALA A 279 7.07 -9.86 8.14
N ALA A 280 7.41 -11.09 7.77
CA ALA A 280 6.93 -12.33 8.36
C ALA A 280 8.12 -13.18 8.87
N PRO A 281 8.96 -12.65 9.77
CA PRO A 281 10.19 -13.32 10.21
C PRO A 281 9.88 -14.72 10.76
N LEU A 282 10.64 -15.74 10.33
CA LEU A 282 10.53 -17.10 10.87
C LEU A 282 11.14 -17.25 12.28
N THR A 283 11.48 -16.14 12.93
CA THR A 283 12.10 -16.12 14.25
C THR A 283 11.04 -15.88 15.32
N GLY A 284 10.60 -16.98 15.92
CA GLY A 284 10.22 -17.13 17.32
C GLY A 284 11.08 -18.23 17.92
#